data_AF-A0A357BQR2-F1
#
_entry.id   AF-A0A357BQR2-F1
#
_cell.length_a   1.000
_cell.length_b   1.000
_cell.length_c   1.000
_cell.angle_alpha   90.00
_cell.angle_beta   90.00
_cell.angle_gamma   90.00
#
_symmetry.space_group_name_H-M   'P 1'
#
loop_
_entity.id
_entity.type
_entity.pdbx_description
1 polymer ?
#
loop_
_entity_poly.entity_id
_entity_poly.type
_entity_poly.pdbx_seq_one_letter_code
_entity_poly.pdbx_strand_id
1 'polypeptide(L)'
;MVRSNRALTLPILLLLGFITFSCAPSHLMHPVLKTEDFSKDIAKLEEIIQKEVDISIATKVHLELALLYLDYKNPSPDYFKAFQELEIYASLSPTGKTDEVQNLLRLLREVKKLADENQELIKTVEQLKHLDINIEEKRRQVK
;
A
#
# COMPACT_ATOMS: atom_id res chain seq x y z
N MET A 1 55.95 12.01 -51.90
CA MET A 1 54.68 12.76 -51.91
C MET A 1 53.70 12.02 -50.99
N VAL A 2 53.75 12.30 -49.68
CA VAL A 2 52.80 13.13 -48.87
C VAL A 2 51.61 12.33 -48.31
N ARG A 3 51.61 12.25 -46.96
CA ARG A 3 50.50 12.11 -45.97
C ARG A 3 49.83 10.73 -45.75
N SER A 4 49.86 10.20 -44.51
CA SER A 4 48.93 10.45 -43.35
C SER A 4 47.57 9.79 -43.57
N ASN A 5 46.89 9.07 -42.68
CA ASN A 5 46.73 9.14 -41.22
C ASN A 5 45.98 7.86 -40.78
N ARG A 6 46.39 7.21 -39.67
CA ARG A 6 45.71 7.13 -38.36
C ARG A 6 44.36 6.39 -38.29
N ALA A 7 44.37 5.42 -37.36
CA ALA A 7 43.31 5.03 -36.44
C ALA A 7 42.06 4.35 -37.03
N LEU A 8 42.13 3.03 -37.11
CA LEU A 8 40.97 2.15 -37.09
C LEU A 8 40.44 2.10 -35.64
N THR A 9 39.65 3.09 -35.25
CA THR A 9 38.88 3.09 -34.00
C THR A 9 37.44 3.42 -34.32
N LEU A 10 36.52 2.61 -33.78
CA LEU A 10 35.05 2.62 -33.90
C LEU A 10 34.52 1.82 -35.11
N PRO A 11 33.76 0.74 -34.84
CA PRO A 11 32.53 0.84 -34.05
C PRO A 11 32.35 -0.34 -33.07
N ILE A 12 32.87 -0.21 -31.84
CA ILE A 12 32.47 -1.10 -30.71
C ILE A 12 31.40 -0.40 -29.84
N LEU A 13 31.07 0.85 -30.13
CA LEU A 13 30.20 1.70 -29.31
C LEU A 13 28.71 1.66 -29.71
N LEU A 14 28.25 0.59 -30.37
CA LEU A 14 26.84 0.41 -30.77
C LEU A 14 26.15 -0.82 -30.15
N LEU A 15 26.77 -1.48 -29.16
CA LEU A 15 26.19 -2.67 -28.50
C LEU A 15 25.88 -2.50 -26.99
N LEU A 16 26.02 -1.29 -26.43
CA LEU A 16 25.84 -1.04 -24.99
C LEU A 16 24.61 -0.17 -24.65
N GLY A 17 23.62 -0.09 -25.55
CA GLY A 17 22.50 0.85 -25.43
C GLY A 17 21.11 0.28 -25.16
N PHE A 18 20.94 -1.00 -24.81
CA PHE A 18 19.60 -1.62 -24.73
C PHE A 18 19.32 -2.52 -23.51
N ILE A 19 20.01 -2.34 -22.39
CA ILE A 19 19.66 -3.07 -21.16
C ILE A 19 19.63 -2.13 -19.95
N THR A 20 18.81 -1.09 -19.99
CA THR A 20 18.51 -0.28 -18.80
C THR A 20 17.07 0.23 -18.76
N PHE A 21 16.07 -0.57 -19.14
CA PHE A 21 14.67 -0.24 -18.81
C PHE A 21 13.83 -1.51 -18.73
N SER A 22 13.97 -2.29 -17.66
CA SER A 22 12.91 -3.22 -17.25
C SER A 22 13.09 -3.63 -15.79
N CYS A 23 12.85 -2.71 -14.87
CA CYS A 23 12.35 -3.08 -13.56
C CYS A 23 11.54 -1.90 -12.98
N ALA A 24 10.36 -1.70 -13.54
CA ALA A 24 9.28 -1.04 -12.81
C ALA A 24 8.08 -1.99 -12.92
N PRO A 25 7.64 -2.62 -11.81
CA PRO A 25 6.42 -3.41 -11.84
C PRO A 25 5.25 -2.49 -12.19
N SER A 26 4.77 -2.58 -13.44
CA SER A 26 3.77 -1.68 -14.03
C SER A 26 2.36 -1.85 -13.44
N HIS A 27 2.16 -2.87 -12.60
CA HIS A 27 0.83 -3.31 -12.18
C HIS A 27 0.24 -2.54 -10.99
N LEU A 28 1.01 -1.67 -10.33
CA LEU A 28 0.55 -0.93 -9.14
C LEU A 28 0.57 0.60 -9.30
N MET A 29 0.84 1.11 -10.50
CA MET A 29 0.77 2.55 -10.75
C MET A 29 -0.67 2.97 -11.05
N HIS A 30 -1.36 3.48 -10.03
CA HIS A 30 -2.61 4.21 -10.24
C HIS A 30 -2.33 5.64 -10.72
N PRO A 31 -3.15 6.18 -11.64
CA PRO A 31 -3.09 7.59 -12.00
C PRO A 31 -3.33 8.46 -10.76
N VAL A 32 -2.68 9.63 -10.72
CA VAL A 32 -2.81 10.60 -9.62
C VAL A 32 -4.26 11.11 -9.56
N LEU A 33 -5.04 10.59 -8.62
CA LEU A 33 -6.42 11.00 -8.34
C LEU A 33 -6.44 12.23 -7.40
N LYS A 34 -7.43 13.13 -7.57
CA LYS A 34 -7.63 14.25 -6.65
C LYS A 34 -8.37 13.76 -5.40
N THR A 35 -8.25 14.51 -4.29
CA THR A 35 -8.83 14.16 -2.99
C THR A 35 -10.35 13.94 -3.01
N GLU A 36 -11.08 14.75 -3.78
CA GLU A 36 -12.55 14.62 -3.95
C GLU A 36 -12.95 13.38 -4.78
N ASP A 37 -12.03 12.87 -5.61
CA ASP A 37 -12.29 11.74 -6.48
C ASP A 37 -12.26 10.41 -5.69
N PHE A 38 -11.43 10.30 -4.64
CA PHE A 38 -11.29 9.06 -3.85
C PHE A 38 -12.61 8.58 -3.25
N SER A 39 -13.32 9.41 -2.48
CA SER A 39 -14.55 8.98 -1.81
C SER A 39 -15.64 8.60 -2.83
N LYS A 40 -15.71 9.32 -3.95
CA LYS A 40 -16.67 9.06 -5.01
C LYS A 40 -16.35 7.76 -5.76
N ASP A 41 -15.08 7.54 -6.07
CA ASP A 41 -14.63 6.35 -6.78
C ASP A 41 -14.76 5.10 -5.90
N ILE A 42 -14.39 5.19 -4.61
CA ILE A 42 -14.62 4.13 -3.63
C ILE A 42 -16.11 3.77 -3.59
N ALA A 43 -17.01 4.75 -3.41
CA ALA A 43 -18.45 4.49 -3.33
C ALA A 43 -18.99 3.84 -4.61
N LYS A 44 -18.52 4.29 -5.78
CA LYS A 44 -18.90 3.71 -7.08
C LYS A 44 -18.45 2.27 -7.21
N LEU A 45 -17.21 1.96 -6.81
CA LEU A 45 -16.65 0.61 -6.88
C LEU A 45 -17.36 -0.34 -5.88
N GLU A 46 -17.66 0.14 -4.68
CA GLU A 46 -18.45 -0.62 -3.69
C GLU A 46 -19.87 -0.94 -4.22
N GLU A 47 -20.51 -0.01 -4.92
CA GLU A 47 -21.80 -0.24 -5.57
C GLU A 47 -21.70 -1.30 -6.69
N ILE A 48 -20.60 -1.32 -7.45
CA ILE A 48 -20.36 -2.35 -8.47
C ILE A 48 -20.26 -3.73 -7.82
N ILE A 49 -19.45 -3.90 -6.76
CA ILE A 49 -19.34 -5.20 -6.07
C ILE A 49 -20.69 -5.69 -5.55
N GLN A 50 -21.57 -4.81 -5.08
CA GLN A 50 -22.89 -5.20 -4.57
C GLN A 50 -23.84 -5.71 -5.67
N LYS A 51 -23.65 -5.27 -6.92
CA LYS A 51 -24.56 -5.56 -8.03
C LYS A 51 -24.00 -6.56 -9.03
N GLU A 52 -22.69 -6.77 -9.03
CA GLU A 52 -21.98 -7.53 -10.05
C GLU A 52 -22.05 -9.04 -9.80
N VAL A 53 -22.30 -9.80 -10.87
CA VAL A 53 -22.34 -11.27 -10.85
C VAL A 53 -21.10 -11.84 -11.55
N ASP A 54 -20.41 -11.04 -12.38
CA ASP A 54 -19.17 -11.44 -13.05
C ASP A 54 -17.97 -11.39 -12.09
N ILE A 55 -17.43 -12.58 -11.80
CA ILE A 55 -16.27 -12.78 -10.93
C ILE A 55 -15.03 -12.04 -11.45
N SER A 56 -14.83 -11.93 -12.77
CA SER A 56 -13.68 -11.25 -13.36
C SER A 56 -13.74 -9.75 -13.11
N ILE A 57 -14.94 -9.16 -13.22
CA ILE A 57 -15.15 -7.74 -12.92
C ILE A 57 -14.97 -7.52 -11.41
N ALA A 58 -15.64 -8.30 -10.57
CA ALA A 58 -15.51 -8.21 -9.11
C ALA A 58 -14.05 -8.32 -8.65
N THR A 59 -13.28 -9.27 -9.21
CA THR A 59 -11.85 -9.45 -8.90
C THR A 59 -11.05 -8.19 -9.18
N LYS A 60 -11.25 -7.53 -10.32
CA LYS A 60 -10.54 -6.28 -10.64
C LYS A 60 -10.93 -5.15 -9.71
N VAL A 61 -12.22 -5.04 -9.38
CA VAL A 61 -12.72 -4.00 -8.48
C VAL A 61 -12.12 -4.15 -7.07
N HIS A 62 -11.98 -5.37 -6.55
CA HIS A 62 -11.29 -5.60 -5.27
C HIS A 62 -9.84 -5.09 -5.28
N LEU A 63 -9.11 -5.27 -6.39
CA LEU A 63 -7.75 -4.71 -6.50
C LEU A 63 -7.78 -3.17 -6.52
N GLU A 64 -8.68 -2.56 -7.27
CA GLU A 64 -8.79 -1.10 -7.36
C GLU A 64 -9.17 -0.48 -6.00
N LEU A 65 -10.13 -1.07 -5.28
CA LEU A 65 -10.48 -0.65 -3.93
C LEU A 65 -9.31 -0.74 -2.98
N ALA A 66 -8.57 -1.87 -3.00
CA ALA A 66 -7.38 -2.01 -2.16
C ALA A 66 -6.36 -0.89 -2.39
N LEU A 67 -6.17 -0.48 -3.66
CA LEU A 67 -5.22 0.55 -4.03
C LEU A 67 -5.70 1.96 -3.66
N LEU A 68 -7.00 2.25 -3.79
CA LEU A 68 -7.60 3.51 -3.32
C LEU A 68 -7.54 3.65 -1.79
N TYR A 69 -7.76 2.56 -1.06
CA TYR A 69 -7.67 2.55 0.41
C TYR A 69 -6.22 2.66 0.91
N LEU A 70 -5.24 2.20 0.13
CA LEU A 70 -3.81 2.28 0.45
C LEU A 70 -3.19 3.66 0.14
N ASP A 71 -3.71 4.38 -0.85
CA ASP A 71 -3.06 5.59 -1.39
C ASP A 71 -2.86 6.65 -0.30
N TYR A 72 -1.62 7.15 -0.16
CA TYR A 72 -1.29 8.20 0.80
C TYR A 72 -1.95 9.55 0.50
N LYS A 73 -2.44 9.75 -0.73
CA LYS A 73 -3.22 10.92 -1.15
C LYS A 73 -4.70 10.80 -0.80
N ASN A 74 -5.16 9.60 -0.44
CA ASN A 74 -6.49 9.45 0.15
C ASN A 74 -6.53 10.26 1.46
N PRO A 75 -7.45 11.22 1.63
CA PRO A 75 -7.52 12.02 2.86
C PRO A 75 -7.89 11.19 4.11
N SER A 76 -8.41 9.98 3.93
CA SER A 76 -8.71 9.03 4.98
C SER A 76 -8.30 7.60 4.56
N PRO A 77 -6.99 7.29 4.50
CA PRO A 77 -6.52 5.95 4.16
C PRO A 77 -7.07 4.94 5.17
N ASP A 78 -7.46 3.77 4.66
CA ASP A 78 -7.96 2.67 5.48
C ASP A 78 -7.18 1.41 5.15
N TYR A 79 -6.04 1.26 5.82
CA TYR A 79 -5.13 0.13 5.57
C TYR A 79 -5.76 -1.22 5.95
N PHE A 80 -6.75 -1.23 6.84
CA PHE A 80 -7.45 -2.46 7.20
C PHE A 80 -8.39 -2.89 6.08
N LYS A 81 -9.18 -1.96 5.52
CA LYS A 81 -9.96 -2.24 4.30
C LYS A 81 -9.06 -2.61 3.13
N ALA A 82 -7.97 -1.87 2.91
CA ALA A 82 -7.01 -2.20 1.85
C ALA A 82 -6.50 -3.65 1.95
N PHE A 83 -6.20 -4.10 3.18
CA PHE A 83 -5.80 -5.48 3.45
C PHE A 83 -6.88 -6.48 3.08
N GLN A 84 -8.13 -6.26 3.53
CA GLN A 84 -9.26 -7.16 3.25
C GLN A 84 -9.52 -7.29 1.76
N GLU A 85 -9.59 -6.16 1.05
CA GLU A 85 -9.85 -6.11 -0.40
C GLU A 85 -8.72 -6.82 -1.18
N LEU A 86 -7.46 -6.64 -0.74
CA LEU A 86 -6.32 -7.29 -1.38
C LEU A 86 -6.26 -8.80 -1.11
N GLU A 87 -6.68 -9.26 0.07
CA GLU A 87 -6.83 -10.69 0.37
C GLU A 87 -7.90 -11.33 -0.52
N ILE A 88 -9.03 -10.65 -0.71
CA ILE A 88 -10.08 -11.11 -1.62
C ILE A 88 -9.55 -11.19 -3.05
N TYR A 89 -8.90 -10.14 -3.56
CA TYR A 89 -8.28 -10.16 -4.88
C TYR A 89 -7.29 -11.33 -5.05
N ALA A 90 -6.40 -11.55 -4.08
CA ALA A 90 -5.42 -12.63 -4.12
C ALA A 90 -6.06 -14.03 -4.06
N SER A 91 -7.26 -14.14 -3.51
CA SER A 91 -8.03 -15.39 -3.44
C SER A 91 -8.80 -15.69 -4.73
N LEU A 92 -9.33 -14.67 -5.40
CA LEU A 92 -10.17 -14.81 -6.59
C LEU A 92 -9.35 -14.84 -7.89
N SER A 93 -8.23 -14.12 -7.94
CA SER A 93 -7.41 -14.00 -9.14
C SER A 93 -6.41 -15.17 -9.27
N PRO A 94 -6.42 -15.92 -10.38
CA PRO A 94 -5.41 -16.96 -10.66
C PRO A 94 -3.98 -16.41 -10.66
N THR A 95 -3.81 -15.13 -10.99
CA THR A 95 -2.54 -14.40 -11.00
C THR A 95 -2.38 -13.48 -9.79
N GLY A 96 -3.34 -13.44 -8.86
CA GLY A 96 -3.35 -12.50 -7.73
C GLY A 96 -2.25 -12.74 -6.71
N LYS A 97 -1.60 -13.90 -6.74
CA LYS A 97 -0.52 -14.28 -5.82
C LYS A 97 0.88 -13.92 -6.34
N THR A 98 1.00 -12.80 -7.04
CA THR A 98 2.31 -12.22 -7.38
C THR A 98 3.14 -11.91 -6.13
N ASP A 99 4.46 -11.87 -6.27
CA ASP A 99 5.37 -11.54 -5.18
C ASP A 99 5.10 -10.12 -4.63
N GLU A 100 4.71 -9.17 -5.49
CA GLU A 100 4.35 -7.81 -5.09
C GLU A 100 3.12 -7.80 -4.18
N VAL A 101 2.06 -8.51 -4.56
CA VAL A 101 0.83 -8.60 -3.76
C VAL A 101 1.08 -9.31 -2.44
N GLN A 102 1.87 -10.39 -2.45
CA GLN A 102 2.22 -11.09 -1.21
C GLN A 102 3.07 -10.23 -0.27
N ASN A 103 4.01 -9.47 -0.81
CA ASN A 103 4.80 -8.51 -0.04
C ASN A 103 3.91 -7.40 0.56
N LEU A 104 2.99 -6.86 -0.23
CA LEU A 104 2.05 -5.84 0.23
C LEU A 104 1.13 -6.38 1.33
N LEU A 105 0.58 -7.59 1.17
CA LEU A 105 -0.21 -8.27 2.21
C LEU A 105 0.58 -8.48 3.51
N ARG A 106 1.87 -8.84 3.39
CA ARG A 106 2.75 -8.96 4.56
C ARG A 106 2.94 -7.61 5.27
N LEU A 107 3.19 -6.54 4.53
CA LEU A 107 3.34 -5.19 5.09
C LEU A 107 2.05 -4.74 5.79
N LEU A 108 0.90 -4.93 5.15
CA LEU A 108 -0.40 -4.56 5.72
C LEU A 108 -0.73 -5.36 6.98
N ARG A 109 -0.33 -6.64 7.05
CA ARG A 109 -0.47 -7.45 8.26
C ARG A 109 0.37 -6.89 9.42
N GLU A 110 1.60 -6.47 9.15
CA GLU A 110 2.44 -5.82 10.18
C GLU A 110 1.87 -4.46 10.61
N VAL A 111 1.35 -3.67 9.67
CA VAL A 111 0.66 -2.40 9.99
C VAL A 111 -0.52 -2.65 10.93
N LYS A 112 -1.35 -3.67 10.65
CA LYS A 112 -2.46 -4.05 11.53
C LYS A 112 -1.96 -4.43 12.92
N LYS A 113 -0.94 -5.28 13.00
CA LYS A 113 -0.36 -5.71 14.27
C LYS A 113 0.15 -4.53 15.09
N LEU A 114 0.89 -3.61 14.47
CA LEU A 114 1.40 -2.41 15.12
C LEU A 114 0.27 -1.47 15.58
N ALA A 115 -0.81 -1.36 14.80
CA ALA A 115 -1.99 -0.59 15.19
C ALA A 115 -2.67 -1.18 16.43
N ASP A 116 -2.84 -2.51 16.48
CA ASP A 116 -3.40 -3.22 17.63
C ASP A 116 -2.52 -3.04 18.87
N GLU A 117 -1.19 -3.20 18.74
CA GLU A 117 -0.21 -3.00 19.81
C GLU A 117 -0.23 -1.55 20.34
N ASN A 118 -0.30 -0.57 19.46
CA ASN A 118 -0.40 0.84 19.84
C ASN A 118 -1.70 1.13 20.61
N GLN A 119 -2.81 0.52 20.21
CA GLN A 119 -4.09 0.67 20.92
C GLN A 119 -4.02 0.11 22.35
N GLU A 120 -3.37 -1.05 22.54
CA GLU A 120 -3.16 -1.64 23.87
C GLU A 120 -2.23 -0.78 24.74
N LEU A 121 -1.18 -0.20 24.16
CA LEU A 121 -0.31 0.74 24.85
C LEU A 121 -1.05 2.00 25.30
N ILE A 122 -1.92 2.57 24.45
CA ILE A 122 -2.76 3.72 24.81
C ILE A 122 -3.66 3.39 26.01
N LYS A 123 -4.32 2.22 26.01
CA LYS A 123 -5.14 1.77 27.16
C LYS A 123 -4.30 1.64 28.43
N THR A 124 -3.12 1.06 28.33
CA THR A 124 -2.20 0.87 29.45
C THR A 124 -1.76 2.21 30.04
N VAL A 125 -1.38 3.17 29.18
CA VAL A 125 -1.02 4.53 29.61
C VAL A 125 -2.18 5.20 30.34
N GLU A 126 -3.41 5.06 29.85
CA GLU A 126 -4.58 5.66 30.50
C GLU A 126 -4.87 5.05 31.88
N GLN A 127 -4.76 3.72 32.00
CA GLN A 127 -4.88 3.04 33.29
C GLN A 127 -3.82 3.51 34.30
N LEU A 128 -2.58 3.69 33.86
CA LEU A 128 -1.50 4.18 34.72
C LEU A 128 -1.76 5.60 35.22
N LYS A 129 -2.26 6.50 34.36
CA LYS A 129 -2.65 7.86 34.80
C LYS A 129 -3.72 7.83 35.89
N HIS A 130 -4.75 7.00 35.72
CA HIS A 130 -5.79 6.86 36.73
C HIS A 130 -5.26 6.30 38.05
N LEU A 131 -4.34 5.34 38.00
CA LEU A 131 -3.67 4.82 39.19
C LEU A 131 -2.82 5.88 39.90
N ASP A 132 -2.06 6.69 39.16
CA ASP A 132 -1.25 7.76 39.72
C ASP A 132 -2.12 8.81 40.45
N ILE A 133 -3.25 9.21 39.85
CA ILE A 133 -4.23 10.11 40.49
C ILE A 133 -4.75 9.49 41.79
N ASN A 134 -5.19 8.23 41.75
CA ASN A 134 -5.73 7.55 42.93
C ASN A 134 -4.70 7.41 44.06
N ILE A 135 -3.44 7.15 43.73
CA ILE A 135 -2.35 7.06 44.70
C ILE A 135 -2.11 8.43 45.35
N GLU A 136 -2.09 9.50 44.56
CA GLU A 136 -1.88 10.85 45.06
C GLU A 136 -3.04 11.33 45.95
N GLU A 137 -4.29 11.03 45.58
CA GLU A 137 -5.46 11.30 46.41
C GLU A 137 -5.39 10.56 47.75
N LYS A 138 -5.06 9.26 47.73
CA LYS A 138 -4.87 8.48 48.97
C LYS A 138 -3.76 9.05 49.85
N ARG A 139 -2.64 9.50 49.27
CA ARG A 139 -1.55 10.15 50.03
C ARG A 139 -2.00 11.42 50.74
N ARG A 140 -2.91 12.19 50.13
CA ARG A 140 -3.48 13.39 50.73
C ARG A 140 -4.46 13.09 51.87
N GLN A 141 -5.18 11.97 51.82
CA GLN A 141 -6.13 11.57 52.86
C GLN A 141 -5.46 11.04 54.14
N VAL A 142 -4.21 10.60 54.05
CA VAL A 142 -3.45 10.04 55.18
C VAL A 142 -2.56 11.08 55.87
N LYS A 143 -2.41 12.27 55.28
CA LYS A 143 -1.73 13.43 55.89
C LYS A 143 -2.72 14.33 56.60
#